data_AF-A0A942URE3-F1
#
_entry.id   AF-A0A942URE3-F1
#
_cell.length_a   1.000
_cell.length_b   1.000
_cell.length_c   1.000
_cell.angle_alpha   90.00
_cell.angle_beta   90.00
_cell.angle_gamma   90.00
#
_symmetry.space_group_name_H-M   'P 1'
#
loop_
_entity.id
_entity.type
_entity.pdbx_description
1 polymer ?
#
loop_
_entity_poly.entity_id
_entity_poly.type
_entity_poly.pdbx_seq_one_letter_code
_entity_poly.pdbx_strand_id
1 'polypeptide(L)'
;MWYIIFFAIVVCIFMALKNLFFPERFNYKQVSFENFVFLAFTYAVIVIGFGLLFLMFEIRGWHLIIDSGAIMSGSWNHQLGTALYLSAITLFSVGYGDVVPIGIGRLLVMIEALIGYTIPAAFVVRTFIDYEPAHRQKK
;
A
#
# COMPACT_ATOMS: atom_id res chain seq x y z
N MET A 1 3.60 0.70 -23.83
CA MET A 1 4.19 -0.05 -22.71
C MET A 1 3.96 0.63 -21.36
N TRP A 2 4.31 1.93 -21.22
CA TRP A 2 4.08 2.71 -20.00
C TRP A 2 2.69 2.58 -19.37
N TYR A 3 1.65 2.93 -20.14
CA TYR A 3 0.27 2.94 -19.65
C TYR A 3 -0.23 1.56 -19.24
N ILE A 4 0.30 0.51 -19.86
CA ILE A 4 -0.05 -0.88 -19.53
C ILE A 4 0.52 -1.24 -18.15
N ILE A 5 1.79 -0.89 -17.88
CA ILE A 5 2.42 -1.13 -16.59
C ILE A 5 1.73 -0.31 -15.49
N PHE A 6 1.45 0.97 -15.75
CA PHE A 6 0.72 1.82 -14.82
C PHE A 6 -0.65 1.23 -14.46
N PHE A 7 -1.42 0.83 -15.48
CA PHE A 7 -2.73 0.22 -15.28
C PHE A 7 -2.62 -1.11 -14.50
N ALA A 8 -1.65 -1.95 -14.83
CA ALA A 8 -1.40 -3.20 -14.13
C ALA A 8 -1.08 -2.98 -12.64
N ILE A 9 -0.24 -2.00 -12.30
CA ILE A 9 0.09 -1.67 -10.91
C ILE A 9 -1.16 -1.21 -10.15
N VAL A 10 -1.94 -0.30 -10.74
CA VAL A 10 -3.19 0.19 -10.13
C VAL A 10 -4.17 -0.96 -9.90
N VAL A 11 -4.31 -1.87 -10.87
CA VAL A 11 -5.15 -3.07 -10.73
C VAL A 11 -4.64 -3.98 -9.61
N CYS A 12 -3.33 -4.19 -9.49
CA CYS A 12 -2.74 -5.00 -8.41
C CYS A 12 -3.03 -4.41 -7.02
N ILE A 13 -2.83 -3.09 -6.85
CA ILE A 13 -3.15 -2.39 -5.59
C ILE A 13 -4.64 -2.51 -5.29
N PHE A 14 -5.50 -2.28 -6.30
CA PHE A 14 -6.94 -2.38 -6.14
C PHE A 14 -7.38 -3.79 -5.77
N MET A 15 -6.81 -4.83 -6.39
CA MET A 15 -7.10 -6.23 -6.04
C MET A 15 -6.65 -6.55 -4.61
N ALA A 16 -5.48 -6.07 -4.17
CA ALA A 16 -5.00 -6.26 -2.80
C ALA A 16 -5.95 -5.61 -1.78
N LEU A 17 -6.37 -4.36 -2.03
CA LEU A 17 -7.34 -3.67 -1.19
C LEU A 17 -8.70 -4.36 -1.21
N LYS A 18 -9.22 -4.73 -2.39
CA LYS A 18 -10.49 -5.46 -2.51
C LYS A 18 -10.45 -6.74 -1.68
N ASN A 19 -9.36 -7.49 -1.73
CA ASN A 19 -9.24 -8.74 -0.99
C ASN A 19 -9.23 -8.52 0.53
N LEU A 20 -8.70 -7.37 0.99
CA LEU A 20 -8.75 -6.98 2.40
C LEU A 20 -10.16 -6.54 2.84
N PHE A 21 -10.86 -5.72 2.04
CA PHE A 21 -12.16 -5.15 2.40
C PHE A 21 -13.36 -6.06 2.09
N PHE A 22 -13.26 -6.90 1.05
CA PHE A 22 -14.33 -7.78 0.57
C PHE A 22 -13.80 -9.22 0.42
N PRO A 23 -13.44 -9.89 1.53
CA PRO A 23 -12.95 -11.26 1.45
C PRO A 23 -14.05 -12.18 0.92
N GLU A 24 -13.72 -12.99 -0.09
CA GLU A 24 -14.57 -14.08 -0.53
C GLU A 24 -14.62 -15.13 0.59
N ARG A 25 -15.73 -15.15 1.35
CA ARG A 25 -16.15 -16.13 2.37
C ARG A 25 -15.12 -17.24 2.70
N PHE A 26 -14.02 -16.87 3.34
CA PHE A 26 -13.07 -17.85 3.83
C PHE A 26 -13.28 -18.00 5.35
N ASN A 27 -13.75 -19.18 5.74
CA ASN A 27 -14.09 -19.59 7.10
C ASN A 27 -12.85 -19.73 8.01
N TYR A 28 -12.09 -18.66 8.22
CA TYR A 28 -10.96 -18.68 9.16
C TYR A 28 -11.39 -18.22 10.54
N LYS A 29 -11.43 -19.18 11.47
CA LYS A 29 -11.68 -18.98 12.90
C LYS A 29 -10.57 -18.11 13.52
N GLN A 30 -10.99 -17.05 14.21
CA GLN A 30 -10.18 -16.25 15.15
C GLN A 30 -8.86 -15.72 14.55
N VAL A 31 -8.02 -15.04 15.36
CA VAL A 31 -6.72 -14.48 14.95
C VAL A 31 -5.77 -15.63 14.56
N SER A 32 -5.94 -16.18 13.36
CA SER A 32 -5.03 -17.18 12.80
C SER A 32 -3.77 -16.49 12.29
N PHE A 33 -2.62 -17.14 12.44
CA PHE A 33 -1.34 -16.73 11.84
C PHE A 33 -1.50 -16.43 10.33
N GLU A 34 -2.41 -17.13 9.66
CA GLU A 34 -2.76 -16.93 8.25
C GLU A 34 -3.29 -15.51 7.98
N ASN A 35 -4.12 -14.95 8.88
CA ASN A 35 -4.64 -13.60 8.74
C ASN A 35 -3.55 -12.53 8.89
N PHE A 36 -2.57 -12.78 9.77
CA PHE A 36 -1.42 -11.90 9.93
C PHE A 36 -0.49 -11.96 8.71
N VAL A 37 -0.21 -13.16 8.20
CA VAL A 37 0.58 -13.34 6.96
C VAL A 37 -0.13 -12.66 5.79
N PHE A 38 -1.43 -12.83 5.65
CA PHE A 38 -2.25 -12.15 4.65
C PHE A 38 -2.15 -10.61 4.73
N LEU A 39 -2.23 -10.07 5.95
CA LEU A 39 -2.09 -8.64 6.19
C LEU A 39 -0.68 -8.15 5.79
N ALA A 40 0.37 -8.88 6.16
CA ALA A 40 1.74 -8.54 5.80
C ALA A 40 1.96 -8.54 4.27
N PHE A 41 1.41 -9.53 3.55
CA PHE A 41 1.44 -9.55 2.09
C PHE A 41 0.65 -8.38 1.49
N THR A 42 -0.49 -8.01 2.07
CA THR A 42 -1.27 -6.85 1.61
C THR A 42 -0.45 -5.56 1.73
N TYR A 43 0.21 -5.34 2.87
CA TYR A 43 1.13 -4.21 3.03
C TYR A 43 2.27 -4.26 2.01
N ALA A 44 2.93 -5.41 1.83
CA ALA A 44 4.03 -5.55 0.88
C ALA A 44 3.61 -5.21 -0.56
N VAL A 45 2.43 -5.67 -1.00
CA VAL A 45 1.91 -5.36 -2.34
C VAL A 45 1.63 -3.87 -2.51
N ILE A 46 1.11 -3.21 -1.48
CA ILE A 46 0.82 -1.76 -1.53
C ILE A 46 2.13 -0.97 -1.57
N VAL A 47 3.11 -1.32 -0.72
CA VAL A 47 4.44 -0.67 -0.72
C VAL A 47 5.12 -0.83 -2.07
N ILE A 48 5.12 -2.05 -2.63
CA ILE A 48 5.72 -2.30 -3.93
C ILE A 48 4.94 -1.56 -5.03
N GLY A 49 3.61 -1.55 -4.97
CA GLY A 49 2.77 -0.87 -5.94
C GLY A 49 3.02 0.64 -5.99
N PHE A 50 2.90 1.33 -4.86
CA PHE A 50 3.13 2.77 -4.79
C PHE A 50 4.59 3.13 -5.05
N GLY A 51 5.55 2.37 -4.51
CA GLY A 51 6.97 2.55 -4.82
C GLY A 51 7.27 2.45 -6.33
N LEU A 52 6.69 1.48 -7.03
CA LEU A 52 6.81 1.39 -8.49
C LEU A 52 6.11 2.54 -9.21
N LEU A 53 4.95 3.03 -8.73
CA LEU A 53 4.30 4.21 -9.27
C LEU A 53 5.20 5.45 -9.15
N PHE A 54 5.79 5.69 -7.98
CA PHE A 54 6.70 6.81 -7.78
C PHE A 54 7.92 6.74 -8.70
N LEU A 55 8.58 5.57 -8.72
CA LEU A 55 9.74 5.33 -9.59
C LEU A 55 9.38 5.57 -11.06
N MET A 56 8.20 5.09 -11.49
CA MET A 56 7.71 5.33 -12.82
C MET A 56 7.63 6.83 -13.12
N PHE A 57 6.89 7.60 -12.33
CA PHE A 57 6.80 9.04 -12.59
C PHE A 57 8.17 9.75 -12.56
N GLU A 58 9.09 9.31 -11.71
CA GLU A 58 10.45 9.85 -11.66
C GLU A 58 11.22 9.61 -12.97
N ILE A 59 11.23 8.39 -13.49
CA ILE A 59 11.93 8.04 -14.74
C ILE A 59 11.37 8.83 -15.93
N ARG A 60 10.08 9.22 -15.87
CA ARG A 60 9.43 10.06 -16.89
C ARG A 60 9.86 11.54 -16.81
N GLY A 61 10.63 11.93 -15.80
CA GLY A 61 11.13 13.29 -15.59
C GLY A 61 10.14 14.22 -14.89
N TRP A 62 9.12 13.68 -14.21
CA TRP A 62 8.14 14.51 -13.49
C TRP A 62 8.62 14.95 -12.10
N HIS A 63 9.78 14.46 -11.66
CA HIS A 63 10.43 14.77 -10.38
C HIS A 63 9.48 14.82 -9.20
N LEU A 64 9.19 13.65 -8.63
CA LEU A 64 8.27 13.45 -7.51
C LEU A 64 8.98 13.35 -6.17
N ILE A 65 10.28 13.03 -6.16
CA ILE A 65 11.02 12.71 -4.94
C ILE A 65 12.21 13.67 -4.76
N ILE A 66 12.31 14.24 -3.57
CA ILE A 66 13.54 14.85 -3.07
C ILE A 66 14.16 13.87 -2.06
N ASP A 67 15.42 13.53 -2.30
CA ASP A 67 16.26 12.71 -1.41
C ASP A 67 17.30 13.62 -0.77
N SER A 68 17.24 13.80 0.55
CA SER A 68 18.21 14.56 1.34
C SER A 68 18.45 16.01 0.83
N GLY A 69 17.38 16.65 0.35
CA GLY A 69 17.42 18.03 -0.16
C GLY A 69 17.83 18.19 -1.63
N ALA A 70 18.13 17.10 -2.33
CA ALA A 70 18.42 17.09 -3.76
C ALA A 70 17.36 16.32 -4.55
N ILE A 71 17.24 16.62 -5.86
CA ILE A 71 16.44 15.80 -6.76
C ILE A 71 17.02 14.39 -6.78
N MET A 72 16.14 13.39 -6.65
CA MET A 72 16.55 11.98 -6.63
C MET A 72 17.39 11.65 -7.87
N SER A 73 18.65 11.24 -7.63
CA SER A 73 19.63 10.94 -8.68
C SER A 73 20.46 9.72 -8.29
N GLY A 74 21.09 9.08 -9.27
CA GLY A 74 21.94 7.91 -9.05
C GLY A 74 21.54 6.70 -9.90
N SER A 75 21.99 5.52 -9.47
CA SER A 75 21.72 4.26 -10.17
C SER A 75 20.24 3.87 -10.08
N TRP A 76 19.79 3.02 -11.00
CA TRP A 76 18.43 2.45 -10.98
C TRP A 76 18.06 1.83 -9.63
N ASN A 77 19.00 1.08 -9.02
CA ASN A 77 18.77 0.42 -7.73
C ASN A 77 18.58 1.43 -6.59
N HIS A 78 19.30 2.55 -6.63
CA HIS A 78 19.12 3.63 -5.66
C HIS A 78 17.74 4.25 -5.80
N GLN A 79 17.33 4.61 -7.02
CA GLN A 79 16.02 5.21 -7.27
C GLN A 79 14.86 4.27 -6.89
N LEU A 80 14.98 2.97 -7.20
CA LEU A 80 14.00 1.96 -6.78
C LEU A 80 13.94 1.84 -5.25
N GLY A 81 15.10 1.78 -4.59
CA GLY A 81 15.20 1.72 -3.14
C GLY A 81 14.56 2.93 -2.46
N THR A 82 14.90 4.13 -2.91
CA THR A 82 14.35 5.40 -2.38
C THR A 82 12.84 5.51 -2.62
N ALA A 83 12.34 5.08 -3.78
CA ALA A 83 10.90 5.09 -4.06
C ALA A 83 10.10 4.08 -3.20
N LEU A 84 10.63 2.86 -3.02
CA LEU A 84 10.05 1.87 -2.12
C LEU A 84 10.10 2.33 -0.66
N TYR A 85 11.21 2.96 -0.26
CA TYR A 85 11.38 3.54 1.06
C TYR A 85 10.37 4.65 1.33
N LEU A 86 10.19 5.60 0.39
CA LEU A 86 9.17 6.65 0.49
C LEU A 86 7.77 6.07 0.67
N SER A 87 7.43 5.04 -0.12
CA SER A 87 6.16 4.33 -0.01
C SER A 87 5.99 3.66 1.35
N ALA A 88 7.01 2.94 1.85
CA ALA A 88 6.97 2.31 3.17
C ALA A 88 6.78 3.33 4.31
N ILE A 89 7.60 4.38 4.37
CA ILE A 89 7.50 5.39 5.44
C ILE A 89 6.18 6.17 5.37
N THR A 90 5.58 6.29 4.19
CA THR A 90 4.26 6.91 3.98
C THR A 90 3.14 5.99 4.46
N LEU A 91 3.12 4.74 3.98
CA LEU A 91 2.06 3.78 4.28
C LEU A 91 2.00 3.47 5.79
N PHE A 92 3.16 3.35 6.43
CA PHE A 92 3.25 3.13 7.88
C PHE A 92 3.22 4.41 8.70
N SER A 93 3.02 5.58 8.06
CA SER A 93 2.95 6.89 8.73
C SER A 93 4.19 7.22 9.60
N VAL A 94 5.37 6.73 9.20
CA VAL A 94 6.65 6.99 9.88
C VAL A 94 7.21 8.34 9.47
N GLY A 95 7.28 8.60 8.15
CA GLY A 95 7.64 9.90 7.58
C GLY A 95 8.88 10.58 8.17
N TYR A 96 10.05 9.94 8.13
CA TYR A 96 11.30 10.49 8.69
C TYR A 96 11.70 11.87 8.14
N GLY A 97 11.23 12.23 6.94
CA GLY A 97 11.45 13.55 6.33
C GLY A 97 12.78 13.70 5.59
N ASP A 98 13.56 12.64 5.52
CA ASP A 98 14.76 12.50 4.69
C ASP A 98 14.44 12.35 3.21
N VAL A 99 13.38 11.63 2.89
CA VAL A 99 12.82 11.49 1.54
C VAL A 99 11.42 12.10 1.53
N VAL A 100 11.24 13.13 0.72
CA VAL A 100 9.99 13.91 0.71
C VAL A 100 9.36 13.99 -0.69
N PRO A 101 8.02 13.86 -0.77
CA PRO A 101 7.31 13.97 -2.03
C PRO A 101 7.12 15.44 -2.43
N ILE A 102 7.30 15.72 -3.71
CA ILE A 102 7.07 17.03 -4.34
C ILE A 102 6.12 16.92 -5.53
N GLY A 103 5.61 18.07 -6.00
CA GLY A 103 4.70 18.13 -7.15
C GLY A 103 3.48 17.22 -6.98
N ILE A 104 3.21 16.40 -8.00
CA ILE A 104 2.10 15.44 -7.98
C ILE A 104 2.32 14.28 -7.00
N GLY A 105 3.57 14.03 -6.58
CA GLY A 105 3.89 13.01 -5.58
C GLY A 105 3.17 13.24 -4.26
N ARG A 106 2.88 14.51 -3.92
CA ARG A 106 2.09 14.88 -2.73
C ARG A 106 0.69 14.28 -2.73
N LEU A 107 0.02 14.28 -3.87
CA LEU A 107 -1.32 13.71 -3.99
C LEU A 107 -1.27 12.18 -3.84
N LEU A 108 -0.27 11.55 -4.44
CA LEU A 108 -0.09 10.10 -4.37
C LEU A 108 0.19 9.64 -2.93
N VAL A 109 1.09 10.31 -2.20
CA VAL A 109 1.35 9.97 -0.79
C VAL A 109 0.15 10.23 0.13
N MET A 110 -0.69 11.22 -0.18
CA MET A 110 -1.92 11.47 0.59
C MET A 110 -2.91 10.30 0.44
N ILE A 111 -3.06 9.79 -0.78
CA ILE A 111 -3.90 8.62 -1.05
C ILE A 111 -3.32 7.38 -0.37
N GLU A 112 -2.00 7.18 -0.48
CA GLU A 112 -1.30 6.07 0.15
C GLU A 112 -1.41 6.10 1.69
N ALA A 113 -1.22 7.27 2.32
CA ALA A 113 -1.36 7.42 3.75
C ALA A 113 -2.80 7.16 4.22
N LEU A 114 -3.81 7.64 3.46
CA LEU A 114 -5.21 7.34 3.74
C LEU A 114 -5.47 5.83 3.71
N ILE A 115 -4.96 5.14 2.69
CA ILE A 115 -5.02 3.69 2.59
C ILE A 115 -4.34 3.04 3.81
N GLY A 116 -3.13 3.47 4.15
CA GLY A 116 -2.37 3.00 5.31
C GLY A 116 -3.15 3.05 6.62
N TYR A 117 -3.85 4.16 6.88
CA TYR A 117 -4.71 4.30 8.07
C TYR A 117 -5.94 3.39 8.05
N THR A 118 -6.50 3.11 6.87
CA THR A 118 -7.70 2.26 6.75
C THR A 118 -7.43 0.77 6.92
N ILE A 119 -6.21 0.30 6.60
CA ILE A 119 -5.86 -1.13 6.64
C ILE A 119 -5.98 -1.74 8.06
N PRO A 120 -5.41 -1.17 9.13
CA PRO A 120 -5.57 -1.69 10.49
C PRO A 120 -7.03 -1.71 10.93
N ALA A 121 -7.79 -0.66 10.61
CA ALA A 121 -9.21 -0.57 10.96
C ALA A 121 -10.01 -1.67 10.25
N ALA A 122 -9.80 -1.87 8.95
CA ALA A 122 -10.42 -2.93 8.17
C ALA A 122 -10.06 -4.32 8.71
N PHE A 123 -8.80 -4.52 9.10
CA PHE A 123 -8.34 -5.78 9.69
C PHE A 123 -9.02 -6.07 11.03
N VAL A 124 -9.19 -5.06 11.90
CA VAL A 124 -9.89 -5.19 13.18
C VAL A 124 -11.38 -5.51 12.96
N VAL A 125 -12.06 -4.78 12.08
CA VAL A 125 -13.48 -5.05 11.74
C VAL A 125 -13.64 -6.48 11.24
N ARG A 126 -12.78 -6.91 10.31
CA ARG A 126 -12.77 -8.28 9.79
C ARG A 126 -12.54 -9.33 10.88
N THR A 127 -11.62 -9.07 11.80
CA THR A 127 -11.21 -10.05 12.81
C THR A 127 -12.22 -10.18 13.95
N PHE A 128 -12.86 -9.08 14.33
CA PHE A 128 -13.71 -9.01 15.53
C PHE A 128 -15.20 -8.87 15.24
N ILE A 129 -15.61 -8.24 14.14
CA ILE A 129 -17.02 -7.92 13.84
C ILE A 129 -17.63 -8.92 12.84
N ASP A 130 -16.90 -9.28 11.78
CA ASP A 130 -17.36 -10.30 10.81
C ASP A 130 -17.43 -11.73 11.40
N TYR A 131 -17.05 -11.90 12.68
CA TYR A 131 -17.25 -13.16 13.42
C TYR A 131 -18.71 -13.42 13.79
N GLU A 132 -19.60 -12.42 13.74
CA GLU A 132 -21.03 -12.60 14.02
C GLU A 132 -21.92 -12.38 12.80
N PRO A 133 -22.16 -13.46 12.03
CA PRO A 133 -23.53 -13.74 11.64
C PRO A 133 -23.91 -15.22 11.84
N ALA A 134 -25.02 -15.42 12.59
CA ALA A 134 -25.93 -16.57 12.58
C ALA A 134 -25.63 -17.85 13.38
N HIS A 135 -25.26 -17.74 14.67
CA HIS A 135 -25.44 -18.86 15.63
C HIS A 135 -26.71 -18.78 16.49
N ARG A 136 -27.70 -17.95 16.14
CA ARG A 136 -29.03 -17.97 16.76
C ARG A 136 -30.14 -18.06 15.72
N GLN A 137 -31.11 -18.92 16.03
CA GLN A 137 -32.26 -19.40 15.24
C GLN A 137 -31.87 -20.59 14.34
N LYS A 138 -32.11 -21.84 14.75
CA LYS A 138 -33.40 -22.36 15.20
C LYS A 138 -33.27 -23.31 16.41
N LYS A 139 -33.99 -22.98 17.48
CA LYS A 139 -34.57 -23.98 18.39
C LYS A 139 -35.86 -24.48 17.75
#